data_AF-A0A0R0H6Y4-F1
#
_entry.id   AF-A0A0R0H6Y4-F1
#
_cell.length_a   1.000
_cell.length_b   1.000
_cell.length_c   1.000
_cell.angle_alpha   90.00
_cell.angle_beta   90.00
_cell.angle_gamma   90.00
#
_symmetry.space_group_name_H-M   'P 1'
#
loop_
_entity.id
_entity.type
_entity.pdbx_description
1 polymer ?
#
loop_
_entity_poly.entity_id
_entity_poly.type
_entity_poly.pdbx_seq_one_letter_code
_entity_poly.pdbx_strand_id
1 'polypeptide(L)'
;MSSADHDSDPPIRLHLPPLSPSLFDSEPPELSHGSSARPSSDPSSPTSSGYAAERGGSSTATSVSQVDDVLHHEIQEITIHDSQPSSHSSWLPGKRHGDEDDASISWRKRKKHFFVLSHSGKPIYSRYGDEHKLAGFSATLQAIISFVENGGDHVKLVRAGKHQVVFLVKGPIYLVCISCTEEPYESLRGQLELIHGQMIVILTKSVNRCFEKNPKFDMTPLLGGTDIVFSSLIHSFSWNPATFLHAYTCLPLAYATRQAAGAILQDVADSGVLFAILMCRHKVISLVGAQKASLHPDDMLLLANFVMSSESFRTSEAFSPVCLPRYNALAFLYAYIHFFDDDTYLMLLTTSSDAFYHLKDCRIRIEMVLLKSNVLNEVQRSLLDGGMHVEDLPPLPRSGSSPHLSQHRLPSDSPEREPTCRIGGVAGLWHFIYRSIYLDQYISSEFSSPINTPKQQKRLYRAYQKLFASMHDKGIGPHKTQFRRDENYVLLCWVTPDFELYAAFDPLADKVLFLLAFIISQILIILSCKKT
;
A
#
# COMPACT_ATOMS: atom_id res chain seq x y z
N MET A 1 -36.25 46.03 30.26
CA MET A 1 -36.07 44.60 30.58
C MET A 1 -35.83 43.89 29.25
N SER A 2 -34.66 44.11 28.65
CA SER A 2 -33.42 43.30 28.72
C SER A 2 -33.50 42.01 27.87
N SER A 3 -33.18 42.15 26.58
CA SER A 3 -32.67 41.06 25.75
C SER A 3 -31.14 41.17 25.75
N ALA A 4 -30.47 40.18 26.35
CA ALA A 4 -29.02 40.13 26.45
C ALA A 4 -28.42 39.51 25.18
N ASP A 5 -27.44 40.21 24.63
CA ASP A 5 -26.55 39.79 23.55
C ASP A 5 -25.72 38.57 23.96
N HIS A 6 -25.62 37.61 23.04
CA HIS A 6 -24.65 36.52 23.14
C HIS A 6 -23.41 36.91 22.32
N ASP A 7 -22.35 37.26 23.04
CA ASP A 7 -21.03 37.57 22.53
C ASP A 7 -20.43 36.31 21.86
N SER A 8 -20.08 36.42 20.58
CA SER A 8 -19.41 35.38 19.81
C SER A 8 -17.92 35.70 19.74
N ASP A 9 -17.09 34.85 20.36
CA ASP A 9 -15.63 34.94 20.33
C ASP A 9 -15.09 35.00 18.88
N PRO A 10 -14.11 35.86 18.58
CA PRO A 10 -13.50 35.93 17.26
C PRO A 10 -12.57 34.73 17.01
N PRO A 11 -12.37 34.32 15.75
CA PRO A 11 -11.49 33.20 15.41
C PRO A 11 -10.03 33.54 15.74
N ILE A 12 -9.34 32.58 16.37
CA ILE A 12 -7.91 32.62 16.68
C ILE A 12 -7.11 32.84 15.38
N ARG A 13 -6.54 34.05 15.23
CA ARG A 13 -5.56 34.35 14.18
C ARG A 13 -4.20 33.78 14.59
N LEU A 14 -3.82 32.66 13.98
CA LEU A 14 -2.44 32.18 14.03
C LEU A 14 -1.56 33.08 13.14
N HIS A 15 -0.78 33.95 13.76
CA HIS A 15 0.30 34.68 13.08
C HIS A 15 1.45 33.71 12.80
N LEU A 16 1.51 33.19 11.58
CA LEU A 16 2.69 32.49 11.06
C LEU A 16 3.81 33.53 10.81
N PRO A 17 5.07 33.26 11.24
CA PRO A 17 6.20 34.11 10.88
C PRO A 17 6.42 34.09 9.35
N PRO A 18 7.00 35.14 8.76
CA PRO A 18 7.26 35.20 7.33
C PRO A 18 8.18 34.04 6.92
N LEU A 19 7.71 33.28 5.92
CA LEU A 19 8.47 32.22 5.27
C LEU A 19 9.79 32.80 4.74
N SER A 20 10.91 32.21 5.14
CA SER A 20 12.21 32.50 4.54
C SER A 20 12.19 32.13 3.04
N PRO A 21 12.85 32.90 2.16
CA PRO A 21 12.91 32.57 0.76
C PRO A 21 13.62 31.23 0.56
N SER A 22 12.97 30.34 -0.19
CA SER A 22 13.49 29.04 -0.59
C SER A 22 14.78 29.17 -1.39
N LEU A 23 15.63 28.14 -1.28
CA LEU A 23 16.94 27.94 -1.92
C LEU A 23 16.99 28.04 -3.48
N PHE A 24 15.93 28.54 -4.13
CA PHE A 24 15.81 28.70 -5.57
C PHE A 24 15.87 30.16 -6.05
N ASP A 25 16.02 31.13 -5.15
CA ASP A 25 16.27 32.54 -5.50
C ASP A 25 17.75 32.88 -5.23
N SER A 26 18.61 32.57 -6.19
CA SER A 26 19.96 33.14 -6.25
C SER A 26 20.36 33.26 -7.72
N GLU A 27 20.20 34.45 -8.27
CA GLU A 27 20.82 34.82 -9.55
C GLU A 27 22.34 34.82 -9.40
N PRO A 28 23.11 34.29 -10.38
CA PRO A 28 24.56 34.36 -10.36
C PRO A 28 25.06 35.73 -10.86
N PRO A 29 26.15 36.27 -10.28
CA PRO A 29 26.78 37.48 -10.80
C PRO A 29 27.66 37.20 -12.03
N GLU A 30 27.72 38.17 -12.94
CA GLU A 30 28.50 38.16 -14.18
C GLU A 30 30.02 38.04 -13.94
N LEU A 31 30.70 37.25 -14.77
CA LEU A 31 32.15 37.03 -14.74
C LEU A 31 32.87 37.99 -15.70
N SER A 32 33.80 38.79 -15.18
CA SER A 32 34.82 39.53 -15.94
C SER A 32 36.21 38.89 -15.79
N HIS A 33 36.92 38.77 -16.91
CA HIS A 33 38.28 38.23 -17.08
C HIS A 33 39.37 38.87 -16.19
N GLY A 34 40.37 38.07 -15.78
CA GLY A 34 41.66 38.58 -15.26
C GLY A 34 42.63 37.49 -14.77
N SER A 35 43.90 37.61 -15.16
CA SER A 35 44.97 36.61 -15.13
C SER A 35 45.81 36.45 -13.83
N SER A 36 46.57 35.36 -13.78
CA SER A 36 47.95 35.19 -13.22
C SER A 36 48.15 34.30 -11.97
N ALA A 37 49.41 33.90 -11.76
CA ALA A 37 49.89 32.61 -11.27
C ALA A 37 50.21 32.51 -9.75
N ARG A 38 50.05 31.27 -9.20
CA ARG A 38 50.76 30.48 -8.13
C ARG A 38 51.49 31.17 -6.94
N PRO A 39 51.86 30.44 -5.84
CA PRO A 39 51.27 29.27 -5.15
C PRO A 39 51.24 29.43 -3.58
N SER A 40 50.55 28.56 -2.83
CA SER A 40 51.04 27.88 -1.58
C SER A 40 49.96 27.21 -0.71
N SER A 41 50.33 26.01 -0.23
CA SER A 41 49.97 25.30 1.03
C SER A 41 48.52 24.93 1.41
N ASP A 42 48.27 23.62 1.34
CA ASP A 42 47.34 22.75 2.09
C ASP A 42 47.28 23.00 3.63
N PRO A 43 46.27 22.48 4.41
CA PRO A 43 45.52 21.24 4.15
C PRO A 43 43.99 21.22 4.37
N SER A 44 43.47 20.15 3.77
CA SER A 44 42.17 19.54 3.64
C SER A 44 41.32 19.29 4.90
N SER A 45 40.00 19.41 4.71
CA SER A 45 38.95 18.61 5.36
C SER A 45 37.96 18.16 4.27
N PRO A 46 37.52 16.88 4.22
CA PRO A 46 36.81 16.34 3.07
C PRO A 46 35.30 16.63 3.13
N THR A 47 34.76 17.12 2.02
CA THR A 47 33.33 17.15 1.70
C THR A 47 33.06 16.29 0.47
N SER A 48 31.89 15.64 0.50
CA SER A 48 31.09 15.15 -0.64
C SER A 48 31.60 13.97 -1.49
N SER A 49 30.79 12.89 -1.54
CA SER A 49 30.81 11.91 -2.63
C SER A 49 29.56 12.08 -3.50
N GLY A 50 29.74 12.79 -4.60
CA GLY A 50 28.79 12.86 -5.72
C GLY A 50 29.03 11.72 -6.71
N TYR A 51 27.94 11.17 -7.23
CA TYR A 51 27.94 10.16 -8.28
C TYR A 51 28.38 10.76 -9.62
N ALA A 52 29.43 10.20 -10.21
CA ALA A 52 29.79 10.41 -11.61
C ALA A 52 29.88 9.05 -12.31
N ALA A 53 29.05 8.87 -13.34
CA ALA A 53 29.03 7.70 -14.20
C ALA A 53 30.05 7.87 -15.32
N GLU A 54 30.99 6.94 -15.45
CA GLU A 54 31.85 6.83 -16.64
C GLU A 54 31.27 5.82 -17.64
N ARG A 55 31.07 6.29 -18.86
CA ARG A 55 30.87 5.50 -20.08
C ARG A 55 32.21 4.90 -20.50
N GLY A 56 32.27 3.57 -20.63
CA GLY A 56 33.31 2.88 -21.40
C GLY A 56 32.69 2.15 -22.58
N GLY A 57 33.17 2.42 -23.80
CA GLY A 57 32.76 1.76 -25.03
C GLY A 57 33.85 0.87 -25.63
N SER A 58 33.37 -0.19 -26.28
CA SER A 58 33.94 -0.98 -27.40
C SER A 58 35.23 -1.79 -27.20
N SER A 59 35.19 -3.10 -27.47
CA SER A 59 35.76 -3.65 -28.73
C SER A 59 35.70 -5.19 -28.80
N THR A 60 35.59 -5.61 -30.06
CA THR A 60 35.48 -6.93 -30.68
C THR A 60 36.72 -7.80 -30.51
N ALA A 61 36.54 -9.14 -30.44
CA ALA A 61 37.57 -10.09 -30.82
C ALA A 61 36.95 -11.35 -31.44
N THR A 62 37.42 -11.66 -32.65
CA THR A 62 37.04 -12.76 -33.54
C THR A 62 37.97 -13.96 -33.31
N SER A 63 37.47 -15.19 -33.42
CA SER A 63 38.28 -16.34 -33.83
C SER A 63 37.44 -17.36 -34.60
N VAL A 64 38.02 -17.86 -35.70
CA VAL A 64 37.44 -18.71 -36.74
C VAL A 64 38.28 -19.98 -36.86
N SER A 65 37.62 -21.14 -37.07
CA SER A 65 38.13 -22.30 -37.83
C SER A 65 36.94 -23.26 -38.08
N GLN A 66 36.33 -23.26 -39.28
CA GLN A 66 36.50 -24.21 -40.42
C GLN A 66 36.00 -25.65 -40.12
N VAL A 67 34.75 -26.01 -40.52
CA VAL A 67 34.25 -26.68 -41.75
C VAL A 67 34.57 -28.17 -41.91
N ASP A 68 33.52 -28.99 -41.94
CA ASP A 68 33.28 -29.99 -43.01
C ASP A 68 31.79 -30.40 -43.07
N ASP A 69 31.32 -30.56 -44.31
CA ASP A 69 29.94 -30.80 -44.77
C ASP A 69 29.40 -32.22 -44.46
N VAL A 70 28.07 -32.37 -44.42
CA VAL A 70 27.23 -33.22 -45.31
C VAL A 70 25.76 -33.23 -44.85
N LEU A 71 24.87 -33.09 -45.84
CA LEU A 71 23.40 -33.11 -45.77
C LEU A 71 22.80 -34.28 -44.98
N HIS A 72 21.69 -34.03 -44.26
CA HIS A 72 20.45 -34.81 -44.43
C HIS A 72 19.22 -34.01 -43.98
N HIS A 73 18.30 -33.83 -44.93
CA HIS A 73 16.95 -33.32 -44.74
C HIS A 73 16.10 -34.42 -44.09
N GLU A 74 15.65 -34.23 -42.84
CA GLU A 74 14.47 -34.94 -42.32
C GLU A 74 13.64 -33.98 -41.45
N ILE A 75 12.40 -33.80 -41.88
CA ILE A 75 11.34 -33.10 -41.14
C ILE A 75 10.95 -34.04 -40.00
N GLN A 76 11.19 -33.64 -38.75
CA GLN A 76 10.73 -34.38 -37.58
C GLN A 76 9.82 -33.48 -36.74
N GLU A 77 8.53 -33.81 -36.75
CA GLU A 77 7.51 -33.27 -35.84
C GLU A 77 7.95 -33.54 -34.39
N ILE A 78 8.50 -32.52 -33.74
CA ILE A 78 8.67 -32.54 -32.30
C ILE A 78 7.36 -32.05 -31.69
N THR A 79 6.52 -33.02 -31.37
CA THR A 79 5.40 -32.95 -30.44
C THR A 79 5.80 -32.06 -29.25
N ILE A 80 5.20 -30.87 -29.16
CA ILE A 80 5.37 -29.98 -28.01
C ILE A 80 4.71 -30.67 -26.84
N HIS A 81 5.51 -31.41 -26.07
CA HIS A 81 5.14 -31.84 -24.74
C HIS A 81 4.87 -30.58 -23.92
N ASP A 82 3.60 -30.42 -23.55
CA ASP A 82 3.05 -29.38 -22.69
C ASP A 82 3.89 -29.32 -21.40
N SER A 83 4.90 -28.46 -21.43
CA SER A 83 5.78 -28.23 -20.29
C SER A 83 4.99 -27.31 -19.37
N GLN A 84 4.26 -27.93 -18.44
CA GLN A 84 3.67 -27.24 -17.31
C GLN A 84 4.69 -26.21 -16.78
N PRO A 85 4.35 -24.91 -16.73
CA PRO A 85 5.25 -23.94 -16.13
C PRO A 85 5.40 -24.32 -14.66
N SER A 86 6.62 -24.72 -14.32
CA SER A 86 7.03 -25.10 -12.99
C SER A 86 6.67 -24.02 -11.98
N SER A 87 6.21 -24.52 -10.83
CA SER A 87 5.88 -23.85 -9.59
C SER A 87 6.80 -22.68 -9.20
N HIS A 88 6.16 -21.58 -8.79
CA HIS A 88 6.70 -20.46 -8.01
C HIS A 88 7.86 -19.65 -8.61
N SER A 89 7.55 -18.80 -9.61
CA SER A 89 8.35 -17.59 -9.79
C SER A 89 8.03 -16.61 -8.65
N SER A 90 9.01 -16.36 -7.78
CA SER A 90 8.91 -15.29 -6.79
C SER A 90 8.72 -13.95 -7.51
N TRP A 91 7.79 -13.13 -7.04
CA TRP A 91 7.58 -11.82 -7.64
C TRP A 91 8.78 -10.93 -7.34
N LEU A 92 9.47 -10.45 -8.38
CA LEU A 92 10.58 -9.50 -8.27
C LEU A 92 10.09 -8.04 -8.42
N PRO A 93 10.41 -7.14 -7.48
CA PRO A 93 10.14 -5.72 -7.61
C PRO A 93 10.85 -5.06 -8.81
N GLY A 94 10.40 -3.86 -9.20
CA GLY A 94 11.04 -3.02 -10.21
C GLY A 94 10.36 -3.01 -11.59
N LYS A 95 10.93 -2.21 -12.50
CA LYS A 95 10.46 -2.08 -13.89
C LYS A 95 10.76 -3.35 -14.66
N ARG A 96 9.78 -3.81 -15.45
CA ARG A 96 9.89 -5.05 -16.22
C ARG A 96 9.58 -4.80 -17.68
N HIS A 97 10.26 -5.55 -18.56
CA HIS A 97 9.98 -5.60 -19.99
C HIS A 97 10.16 -4.26 -20.72
N GLY A 98 11.31 -3.58 -20.53
CA GLY A 98 11.63 -2.32 -21.22
C GLY A 98 11.84 -2.45 -22.74
N ASP A 99 11.86 -3.68 -23.25
CA ASP A 99 11.89 -3.97 -24.67
C ASP A 99 10.50 -3.87 -25.32
N GLU A 100 9.42 -4.01 -24.55
CA GLU A 100 8.06 -4.09 -25.07
C GLU A 100 7.39 -2.73 -25.35
N ASP A 101 6.47 -2.75 -26.31
CA ASP A 101 5.62 -1.65 -26.75
C ASP A 101 4.14 -2.07 -26.85
N ASP A 102 3.28 -1.21 -27.39
CA ASP A 102 1.85 -1.52 -27.56
C ASP A 102 1.56 -2.49 -28.72
N ALA A 103 2.53 -2.79 -29.60
CA ALA A 103 2.40 -3.83 -30.64
C ALA A 103 2.75 -5.23 -30.09
N SER A 104 3.51 -5.29 -29.00
CA SER A 104 4.00 -6.52 -28.39
C SER A 104 2.85 -7.41 -27.88
N ILE A 105 2.81 -8.67 -28.35
CA ILE A 105 1.74 -9.63 -28.00
C ILE A 105 1.76 -9.94 -26.49
N SER A 106 2.94 -10.11 -25.91
CA SER A 106 3.11 -10.33 -24.46
C SER A 106 2.54 -9.17 -23.64
N TRP A 107 2.74 -7.94 -24.13
CA TRP A 107 2.19 -6.73 -23.52
C TRP A 107 0.67 -6.71 -23.54
N ARG A 108 0.07 -6.95 -24.71
CA ARG A 108 -1.41 -7.00 -24.89
C ARG A 108 -2.09 -8.12 -24.10
N LYS A 109 -1.38 -9.22 -23.80
CA LYS A 109 -1.92 -10.35 -23.03
C LYS A 109 -2.10 -10.03 -21.53
N ARG A 110 -1.52 -8.93 -21.04
CA ARG A 110 -1.62 -8.58 -19.61
C ARG A 110 -3.02 -8.07 -19.28
N LYS A 111 -3.52 -8.51 -18.13
CA LYS A 111 -4.91 -8.22 -17.71
C LYS A 111 -5.11 -6.84 -17.11
N LYS A 112 -4.02 -6.12 -16.79
CA LYS A 112 -4.08 -4.85 -16.07
C LYS A 112 -2.85 -3.98 -16.32
N HIS A 113 -3.05 -2.79 -16.87
CA HIS A 113 -2.03 -1.77 -17.09
C HIS A 113 -2.33 -0.53 -16.25
N PHE A 114 -1.26 0.18 -15.89
CA PHE A 114 -1.32 1.52 -15.30
C PHE A 114 -0.40 2.43 -16.08
N PHE A 115 -0.87 3.63 -16.34
CA PHE A 115 -0.14 4.70 -17.01
C PHE A 115 -0.28 5.98 -16.20
N VAL A 116 0.80 6.74 -16.15
CA VAL A 116 0.83 8.12 -15.70
C VAL A 116 1.39 8.94 -16.86
N LEU A 117 0.70 10.00 -17.25
CA LEU A 117 1.09 10.88 -18.34
C LEU A 117 0.77 12.34 -18.00
N SER A 118 1.49 13.28 -18.61
CA SER A 118 1.20 14.70 -18.45
C SER A 118 -0.02 15.12 -19.28
N HIS A 119 -0.59 16.29 -19.01
CA HIS A 119 -1.68 16.87 -19.81
C HIS A 119 -1.32 17.04 -21.31
N SER A 120 -0.02 17.07 -21.65
CA SER A 120 0.48 17.12 -23.03
C SER A 120 0.65 15.73 -23.66
N GLY A 121 0.24 14.66 -22.97
CA GLY A 121 0.33 13.28 -23.45
C GLY A 121 1.71 12.63 -23.29
N LYS A 122 2.65 13.28 -22.59
CA LYS A 122 3.98 12.69 -22.37
C LYS A 122 3.88 11.60 -21.31
N PRO A 123 4.39 10.38 -21.58
CA PRO A 123 4.39 9.32 -20.59
C PRO A 123 5.39 9.63 -19.47
N ILE A 124 4.95 9.46 -18.21
CA ILE A 124 5.74 9.66 -16.99
C ILE A 124 6.07 8.31 -16.34
N TYR A 125 5.10 7.39 -16.31
CA TYR A 125 5.28 6.04 -15.78
C TYR A 125 4.37 5.05 -16.48
N SER A 126 4.88 3.85 -16.73
CA SER A 126 4.11 2.70 -17.19
C SER A 126 4.46 1.47 -16.35
N ARG A 127 3.45 0.69 -15.96
CA ARG A 127 3.69 -0.56 -15.21
C ARG A 127 4.51 -1.59 -16.03
N TYR A 128 4.29 -1.59 -17.34
CA TYR A 128 4.86 -2.55 -18.27
C TYR A 128 5.18 -1.88 -19.60
N GLY A 129 6.27 -2.30 -20.23
CA GLY A 129 6.79 -1.66 -21.42
C GLY A 129 7.70 -0.48 -21.10
N ASP A 130 8.24 0.14 -22.15
CA ASP A 130 9.02 1.36 -22.04
C ASP A 130 8.17 2.59 -22.38
N GLU A 131 8.28 3.64 -21.56
CA GLU A 131 7.49 4.87 -21.71
C GLU A 131 7.75 5.54 -23.05
N HIS A 132 9.00 5.58 -23.53
CA HIS A 132 9.31 6.22 -24.81
C HIS A 132 8.67 5.47 -25.97
N LYS A 133 8.70 4.12 -25.96
CA LYS A 133 8.01 3.30 -26.96
C LYS A 133 6.48 3.43 -26.88
N LEU A 134 5.94 3.65 -25.68
CA LEU A 134 4.51 3.83 -25.43
C LEU A 134 4.01 5.28 -25.61
N ALA A 135 4.84 6.19 -26.14
CA ALA A 135 4.46 7.60 -26.32
C ALA A 135 3.25 7.79 -27.25
N GLY A 136 3.18 7.05 -28.36
CA GLY A 136 2.04 7.12 -29.29
C GLY A 136 0.72 6.64 -28.64
N PHE A 137 0.80 5.58 -27.83
CA PHE A 137 -0.33 5.09 -27.06
C PHE A 137 -0.79 6.09 -25.99
N SER A 138 0.16 6.73 -25.30
CA SER A 138 -0.12 7.75 -24.28
C SER A 138 -0.76 9.00 -24.88
N ALA A 139 -0.33 9.42 -26.07
CA ALA A 139 -0.96 10.51 -26.81
C ALA A 139 -2.42 10.17 -27.18
N THR A 140 -2.70 8.91 -27.51
CA THR A 140 -4.08 8.45 -27.79
C THR A 140 -4.96 8.53 -26.54
N LEU A 141 -4.45 8.12 -25.37
CA LEU A 141 -5.17 8.26 -24.10
C LEU A 141 -5.45 9.73 -23.76
N GLN A 142 -4.47 10.61 -23.97
CA GLN A 142 -4.65 12.05 -23.77
C GLN A 142 -5.69 12.64 -24.73
N ALA A 143 -5.71 12.21 -25.99
CA ALA A 143 -6.67 12.67 -26.98
C ALA A 143 -8.11 12.32 -26.59
N ILE A 144 -8.34 11.13 -26.01
CA ILE A 144 -9.65 10.73 -25.47
C ILE A 144 -10.10 11.69 -24.35
N ILE A 145 -9.19 12.00 -23.41
CA ILE A 145 -9.48 12.92 -22.31
C ILE A 145 -9.84 14.30 -22.85
N SER A 146 -8.99 14.86 -23.72
CA SER A 146 -9.17 16.18 -24.33
C SER A 146 -10.47 16.29 -25.13
N PHE A 147 -10.83 15.26 -25.90
CA PHE A 147 -12.07 15.26 -26.68
C PHE A 147 -13.32 15.43 -25.79
N VAL A 148 -13.37 14.76 -24.65
CA VAL A 148 -14.51 14.85 -23.71
C VAL A 148 -14.49 16.19 -22.97
N GLU A 149 -13.31 16.67 -22.55
CA GLU A 149 -13.14 17.98 -21.89
C GLU A 149 -13.57 19.14 -22.78
N ASN A 150 -13.28 19.10 -24.08
CA ASN A 150 -13.76 20.09 -25.04
C ASN A 150 -15.29 20.10 -25.18
N GLY A 151 -15.96 19.01 -24.83
CA GLY A 151 -17.42 18.91 -24.74
C GLY A 151 -17.99 19.43 -23.42
N GLY A 152 -17.17 19.90 -22.48
CA GLY A 152 -17.60 20.39 -21.17
C GLY A 152 -17.89 19.30 -20.13
N ASP A 153 -17.43 18.06 -20.36
CA ASP A 153 -17.56 16.93 -19.43
C ASP A 153 -16.19 16.31 -19.12
N HIS A 154 -16.12 15.38 -18.17
CA HIS A 154 -14.89 14.69 -17.80
C HIS A 154 -15.02 13.18 -17.97
N VAL A 155 -14.11 12.59 -18.76
CA VAL A 155 -14.08 11.14 -18.93
C VAL A 155 -13.72 10.45 -17.61
N LYS A 156 -14.55 9.48 -17.21
CA LYS A 156 -14.32 8.65 -16.02
C LYS A 156 -13.97 7.22 -16.38
N LEU A 157 -14.74 6.63 -17.30
CA LEU A 157 -14.68 5.22 -17.65
C LEU A 157 -15.08 5.02 -19.11
N VAL A 158 -14.28 4.25 -19.84
CA VAL A 158 -14.67 3.66 -21.13
C VAL A 158 -14.73 2.15 -20.96
N ARG A 159 -15.78 1.49 -21.46
CA ARG A 159 -15.90 0.03 -21.47
C ARG A 159 -15.78 -0.50 -22.89
N ALA A 160 -14.90 -1.47 -23.08
CA ALA A 160 -14.67 -2.16 -24.35
C ALA A 160 -14.67 -3.68 -24.11
N GLY A 161 -15.83 -4.32 -24.29
CA GLY A 161 -16.03 -5.72 -23.96
C GLY A 161 -15.73 -6.00 -22.48
N LYS A 162 -14.73 -6.86 -22.21
CA LYS A 162 -14.29 -7.19 -20.84
C LYS A 162 -13.31 -6.16 -20.24
N HIS A 163 -12.86 -5.18 -21.01
CA HIS A 163 -11.92 -4.17 -20.56
C HIS A 163 -12.63 -2.92 -20.05
N GLN A 164 -12.11 -2.38 -18.96
CA GLN A 164 -12.45 -1.08 -18.40
C GLN A 164 -11.22 -0.18 -18.50
N VAL A 165 -11.38 1.00 -19.10
CA VAL A 165 -10.37 2.06 -19.12
C VAL A 165 -10.84 3.15 -18.16
N VAL A 166 -10.22 3.22 -16.99
CA VAL A 166 -10.54 4.17 -15.92
C VAL A 166 -9.57 5.33 -15.98
N PHE A 167 -10.10 6.55 -15.96
CA PHE A 167 -9.34 7.79 -16.04
C PHE A 167 -9.41 8.55 -14.71
N LEU A 168 -8.28 9.10 -14.28
CA LEU A 168 -8.17 9.99 -13.13
C LEU A 168 -7.29 11.20 -13.51
N VAL A 169 -7.91 12.37 -13.59
CA VAL A 169 -7.23 13.63 -13.90
C VAL A 169 -6.92 14.39 -12.60
N LYS A 170 -5.64 14.73 -12.37
CA LYS A 170 -5.15 15.47 -11.21
C LYS A 170 -4.33 16.67 -11.66
N GLY A 171 -5.03 17.75 -12.05
CA GLY A 171 -4.37 18.92 -12.64
C GLY A 171 -3.59 18.51 -13.88
N PRO A 172 -2.29 18.78 -13.99
CA PRO A 172 -1.48 18.44 -15.16
C PRO A 172 -1.08 16.96 -15.26
N ILE A 173 -1.43 16.12 -14.28
CA ILE A 173 -1.06 14.70 -14.21
C ILE A 173 -2.29 13.84 -14.44
N TYR A 174 -2.27 13.03 -15.49
CA TYR A 174 -3.35 12.14 -15.89
C TYR A 174 -2.93 10.70 -15.58
N LEU A 175 -3.79 9.96 -14.87
CA LEU A 175 -3.56 8.56 -14.55
C LEU A 175 -4.64 7.70 -15.21
N VAL A 176 -4.23 6.58 -15.79
CA VAL A 176 -5.12 5.68 -16.52
C VAL A 176 -4.88 4.24 -16.09
N CYS A 177 -5.96 3.51 -15.78
CA CYS A 177 -5.94 2.06 -15.58
C CYS A 177 -6.72 1.37 -16.70
N ILE A 178 -6.09 0.43 -17.39
CA ILE A 178 -6.77 -0.46 -18.34
C ILE A 178 -6.82 -1.84 -17.72
N SER A 179 -8.01 -2.39 -17.49
CA SER A 179 -8.16 -3.65 -16.75
C SER A 179 -9.27 -4.56 -17.29
N CYS A 180 -9.01 -5.85 -17.32
CA CYS A 180 -10.00 -6.92 -17.50
C CYS A 180 -10.02 -7.90 -16.30
N THR A 181 -9.70 -7.41 -15.10
CA THR A 181 -9.66 -8.20 -13.85
C THR A 181 -10.99 -8.27 -13.10
N GLU A 182 -12.07 -7.69 -13.66
CA GLU A 182 -13.41 -7.62 -13.06
C GLU A 182 -13.47 -6.88 -11.70
N GLU A 183 -12.49 -6.03 -11.42
CA GLU A 183 -12.54 -5.14 -10.26
C GLU A 183 -13.60 -4.03 -10.49
N PRO A 184 -14.31 -3.59 -9.44
CA PRO A 184 -15.21 -2.45 -9.55
C PRO A 184 -14.50 -1.16 -9.97
N TYR A 185 -15.25 -0.25 -10.61
CA TYR A 185 -14.76 1.08 -11.00
C TYR A 185 -14.11 1.81 -9.82
N GLU A 186 -14.76 1.84 -8.66
CA GLU A 186 -14.26 2.53 -7.47
C GLU A 186 -12.94 1.94 -6.96
N SER A 187 -12.76 0.61 -7.05
CA SER A 187 -11.51 -0.04 -6.66
C SER A 187 -10.36 0.31 -7.62
N LEU A 188 -10.63 0.35 -8.93
CA LEU A 188 -9.63 0.76 -9.93
C LEU A 188 -9.28 2.25 -9.80
N ARG A 189 -10.29 3.10 -9.56
CA ARG A 189 -10.11 4.52 -9.30
C ARG A 189 -9.30 4.78 -8.03
N GLY A 190 -9.60 4.07 -6.93
CA GLY A 190 -8.84 4.15 -5.68
C GLY A 190 -7.37 3.75 -5.84
N GLN A 191 -7.09 2.75 -6.68
CA GLN A 191 -5.70 2.38 -7.01
C GLN A 191 -4.95 3.49 -7.76
N LEU A 192 -5.62 4.20 -8.68
CA LEU A 192 -5.04 5.37 -9.33
C LEU A 192 -4.80 6.52 -8.32
N GLU A 193 -5.72 6.73 -7.37
CA GLU A 193 -5.54 7.71 -6.29
C GLU A 193 -4.32 7.38 -5.42
N LEU A 194 -4.09 6.10 -5.08
CA LEU A 194 -2.91 5.66 -4.32
C LEU A 194 -1.62 5.81 -5.13
N ILE A 195 -1.61 5.51 -6.43
CA ILE A 195 -0.44 5.74 -7.30
C ILE A 195 -0.11 7.24 -7.33
N HIS A 196 -1.10 8.10 -7.53
CA HIS A 196 -0.89 9.55 -7.47
C HIS A 196 -0.38 9.97 -6.08
N GLY A 197 -0.97 9.44 -5.00
CA GLY A 197 -0.50 9.68 -3.64
C GLY A 197 0.98 9.33 -3.46
N GLN A 198 1.43 8.19 -3.99
CA GLN A 198 2.83 7.79 -3.92
C GLN A 198 3.76 8.75 -4.67
N MET A 199 3.33 9.29 -5.82
CA MET A 199 4.07 10.34 -6.52
C MET A 199 4.22 11.59 -5.65
N ILE A 200 3.14 11.97 -4.96
CA ILE A 200 3.18 13.12 -4.05
C ILE A 200 4.11 12.84 -2.88
N VAL A 201 4.16 11.63 -2.30
CA VAL A 201 5.10 11.28 -1.22
C VAL A 201 6.56 11.55 -1.62
N ILE A 202 6.94 11.21 -2.85
CA ILE A 202 8.31 11.38 -3.37
C ILE A 202 8.60 12.84 -3.72
N LEU A 203 7.62 13.53 -4.29
CA LEU A 203 7.72 14.92 -4.72
C LEU A 203 6.90 15.79 -3.75
N THR A 204 6.02 16.63 -4.30
CA THR A 204 4.93 17.30 -3.59
C THR A 204 3.91 17.70 -4.67
N LYS A 205 2.75 18.22 -4.27
CA LYS A 205 1.78 18.82 -5.20
C LYS A 205 2.31 20.11 -5.86
N SER A 206 3.43 20.66 -5.38
CA SER A 206 4.11 21.80 -6.01
C SER A 206 4.61 21.49 -7.42
N VAL A 207 4.74 20.22 -7.81
CA VAL A 207 5.04 19.82 -9.19
C VAL A 207 4.04 20.40 -10.21
N ASN A 208 2.79 20.64 -9.79
CA ASN A 208 1.78 21.27 -10.66
C ASN A 208 2.21 22.67 -11.10
N ARG A 209 2.87 23.42 -10.21
CA ARG A 209 3.40 24.76 -10.52
C ARG A 209 4.48 24.71 -11.60
N CYS A 210 5.25 23.62 -11.69
CA CYS A 210 6.23 23.44 -12.75
C CYS A 210 5.55 23.33 -14.13
N PHE A 211 4.42 22.64 -14.21
CA PHE A 211 3.62 22.56 -15.44
C PHE A 211 2.92 23.89 -15.78
N GLU A 212 2.43 24.62 -14.78
CA GLU A 212 1.87 25.97 -14.99
C GLU A 212 2.91 26.93 -15.57
N LYS A 213 4.15 26.88 -15.06
CA LYS A 213 5.27 27.69 -15.59
C LYS A 213 5.75 27.21 -16.97
N ASN A 214 5.81 25.90 -17.17
CA ASN A 214 6.24 25.30 -18.43
C ASN A 214 5.36 24.08 -18.77
N PRO A 215 4.37 24.23 -19.67
CA PRO A 215 3.52 23.12 -20.10
C PRO A 215 4.27 21.94 -20.74
N LYS A 216 5.53 22.15 -21.18
CA LYS A 216 6.40 21.11 -21.74
C LYS A 216 7.33 20.47 -20.70
N PHE A 217 7.21 20.84 -19.42
CA PHE A 217 8.01 20.30 -18.33
C PHE A 217 8.03 18.76 -18.34
N ASP A 218 9.20 18.18 -18.11
CA ASP A 218 9.38 16.74 -17.99
C ASP A 218 9.74 16.40 -16.55
N MET A 219 8.82 15.72 -15.86
CA MET A 219 8.98 15.33 -14.46
C MET A 219 9.59 13.93 -14.30
N THR A 220 9.77 13.18 -15.38
CA THR A 220 10.30 11.80 -15.34
C THR A 220 11.64 11.70 -14.61
N PRO A 221 12.61 12.62 -14.82
CA PRO A 221 13.88 12.60 -14.09
C PRO A 221 13.73 12.73 -12.56
N LEU A 222 12.67 13.39 -12.08
CA LEU A 222 12.42 13.57 -10.65
C LEU A 222 11.94 12.28 -9.97
N LEU A 223 11.44 11.31 -10.75
CA LEU A 223 11.01 10.00 -10.29
C LEU A 223 12.04 8.90 -10.61
N GLY A 224 13.22 9.28 -11.13
CA GLY A 224 14.28 8.34 -11.46
C GLY A 224 14.66 7.46 -10.24
N GLY A 225 14.75 6.15 -10.46
CA GLY A 225 15.11 5.18 -9.42
C GLY A 225 13.95 4.78 -8.48
N THR A 226 12.74 5.29 -8.69
CA THR A 226 11.57 4.98 -7.83
C THR A 226 10.63 3.91 -8.39
N ASP A 227 11.00 3.26 -9.49
CA ASP A 227 10.21 2.18 -10.12
C ASP A 227 9.86 1.06 -9.15
N ILE A 228 10.77 0.74 -8.23
CA ILE A 228 10.57 -0.28 -7.20
C ILE A 228 9.42 0.10 -6.25
N VAL A 229 9.31 1.39 -5.90
CA VAL A 229 8.26 1.91 -5.01
C VAL A 229 6.88 1.77 -5.67
N PHE A 230 6.76 2.16 -6.94
CA PHE A 230 5.49 2.04 -7.67
C PHE A 230 5.10 0.58 -7.95
N SER A 231 6.06 -0.25 -8.38
CA SER A 231 5.80 -1.66 -8.66
C SER A 231 5.40 -2.43 -7.39
N SER A 232 6.01 -2.12 -6.24
CA SER A 232 5.63 -2.63 -4.91
C SER A 232 4.22 -2.22 -4.52
N LEU A 233 3.88 -0.93 -4.64
CA LEU A 233 2.52 -0.44 -4.37
C LEU A 233 1.49 -1.14 -5.25
N ILE A 234 1.75 -1.23 -6.56
CA ILE A 234 0.85 -1.88 -7.51
C ILE A 234 0.71 -3.38 -7.23
N HIS A 235 1.77 -4.03 -6.76
CA HIS A 235 1.71 -5.43 -6.32
C HIS A 235 0.82 -5.58 -5.08
N SER A 236 0.90 -4.65 -4.13
CA SER A 236 0.10 -4.62 -2.90
C SER A 236 -1.41 -4.60 -3.15
N PHE A 237 -1.88 -4.02 -4.26
CA PHE A 237 -3.31 -4.01 -4.63
C PHE A 237 -3.93 -5.40 -4.79
N SER A 238 -3.12 -6.46 -4.90
CA SER A 238 -3.60 -7.84 -5.00
C SER A 238 -3.76 -8.55 -3.65
N TRP A 239 -3.14 -8.05 -2.58
CA TRP A 239 -3.02 -8.79 -1.32
C TRP A 239 -3.17 -7.95 -0.04
N ASN A 240 -3.08 -6.61 -0.10
CA ASN A 240 -3.17 -5.76 1.09
C ASN A 240 -4.57 -5.11 1.21
N PRO A 241 -5.38 -5.46 2.22
CA PRO A 241 -6.71 -4.88 2.41
C PRO A 241 -6.73 -3.36 2.66
N ALA A 242 -5.64 -2.79 3.18
CA ALA A 242 -5.51 -1.35 3.42
C ALA A 242 -5.81 -0.52 2.15
N THR A 243 -5.51 -1.09 0.98
CA THR A 243 -5.64 -0.44 -0.33
C THR A 243 -7.08 -0.12 -0.74
N PHE A 244 -8.07 -0.77 -0.12
CA PHE A 244 -9.50 -0.48 -0.37
C PHE A 244 -10.28 -0.18 0.91
N LEU A 245 -9.79 -0.56 2.08
CA LEU A 245 -10.44 -0.27 3.36
C LEU A 245 -10.16 1.14 3.89
N HIS A 246 -9.12 1.82 3.39
CA HIS A 246 -8.65 3.09 3.96
C HIS A 246 -8.44 3.00 5.48
N ALA A 247 -7.78 1.92 5.90
CA ALA A 247 -7.46 1.62 7.30
C ALA A 247 -6.09 0.92 7.36
N TYR A 248 -5.38 1.05 8.46
CA TYR A 248 -4.10 0.35 8.68
C TYR A 248 -4.29 -0.84 9.63
N THR A 249 -3.35 -1.77 9.62
CA THR A 249 -3.39 -2.93 10.54
C THR A 249 -2.30 -2.81 11.58
N CYS A 250 -2.56 -3.36 12.77
CA CYS A 250 -1.63 -3.32 13.89
C CYS A 250 -0.98 -4.69 14.10
N LEU A 251 0.27 -4.71 14.55
CA LEU A 251 0.90 -5.96 14.98
C LEU A 251 0.22 -6.44 16.27
N PRO A 252 -0.27 -7.69 16.37
CA PRO A 252 -0.95 -8.15 17.57
C PRO A 252 0.01 -8.29 18.76
N LEU A 253 -0.06 -7.37 19.72
CA LEU A 253 0.80 -7.36 20.91
C LEU A 253 -0.03 -7.32 22.18
N ALA A 254 0.55 -7.78 23.29
CA ALA A 254 -0.03 -7.60 24.62
C ALA A 254 -0.16 -6.11 24.97
N TYR A 255 -1.18 -5.77 25.77
CA TYR A 255 -1.44 -4.40 26.21
C TYR A 255 -0.19 -3.71 26.75
N ALA A 256 0.43 -4.34 27.75
CA ALA A 256 1.57 -3.76 28.46
C ALA A 256 2.74 -3.43 27.52
N THR A 257 3.02 -4.32 26.56
CA THR A 257 4.04 -4.11 25.53
C THR A 257 3.70 -2.92 24.64
N ARG A 258 2.44 -2.79 24.20
CA ARG A 258 2.00 -1.65 23.38
C ARG A 258 2.06 -0.34 24.16
N GLN A 259 1.70 -0.35 25.44
CA GLN A 259 1.80 0.83 26.31
C GLN A 259 3.24 1.26 26.53
N ALA A 260 4.16 0.32 26.77
CA ALA A 260 5.57 0.64 26.89
C ALA A 260 6.10 1.33 25.62
N ALA A 261 5.76 0.80 24.43
CA ALA A 261 6.10 1.41 23.16
C ALA A 261 5.44 2.79 22.97
N GLY A 262 4.15 2.91 23.26
CA GLY A 262 3.40 4.17 23.14
C GLY A 262 3.93 5.27 24.05
N ALA A 263 4.25 4.95 25.30
CA ALA A 263 4.76 5.91 26.27
C ALA A 263 6.10 6.53 25.84
N ILE A 264 7.04 5.73 25.33
CA ILE A 264 8.31 6.28 24.85
C ILE A 264 8.17 7.05 23.53
N LEU A 265 7.26 6.64 22.63
CA LEU A 265 6.96 7.44 21.44
C LEU A 265 6.30 8.78 21.80
N GLN A 266 5.48 8.82 22.85
CA GLN A 266 4.88 10.06 23.35
C GLN A 266 5.94 11.01 23.93
N ASP A 267 6.86 10.49 24.75
CA ASP A 267 7.96 11.29 25.31
C ASP A 267 8.82 11.98 24.23
N VAL A 268 9.10 11.29 23.11
CA VAL A 268 9.83 11.93 22.00
C VAL A 268 8.96 12.87 21.15
N ALA A 269 7.65 12.61 21.02
CA ALA A 269 6.76 13.50 20.31
C ALA A 269 6.68 14.87 21.02
N ASP A 270 6.68 14.85 22.34
CA ASP A 270 6.68 16.05 23.18
C ASP A 270 7.99 16.87 23.07
N SER A 271 9.07 16.28 22.56
CA SER A 271 10.34 16.99 22.27
C SER A 271 10.38 17.64 20.87
N GLY A 272 9.27 17.69 20.15
CA GLY A 272 9.15 18.40 18.86
C GLY A 272 9.14 17.50 17.62
N VAL A 273 8.99 16.17 17.79
CA VAL A 273 8.74 15.25 16.68
C VAL A 273 7.26 15.28 16.30
N LEU A 274 6.95 15.54 15.04
CA LEU A 274 5.57 15.67 14.56
C LEU A 274 4.83 14.32 14.58
N PHE A 275 5.45 13.26 14.07
CA PHE A 275 4.93 11.90 14.16
C PHE A 275 6.05 10.93 14.53
N ALA A 276 5.82 10.09 15.53
CA ALA A 276 6.68 8.98 15.89
C ALA A 276 5.95 7.67 15.61
N ILE A 277 6.52 6.84 14.74
CA ILE A 277 5.87 5.65 14.18
C ILE A 277 6.79 4.46 14.30
N LEU A 278 6.38 3.45 15.07
CA LEU A 278 7.08 2.18 15.17
C LEU A 278 6.32 1.13 14.36
N MET A 279 7.01 0.51 13.41
CA MET A 279 6.44 -0.39 12.41
C MET A 279 7.14 -1.74 12.42
N CYS A 280 6.39 -2.76 12.01
CA CYS A 280 6.90 -4.09 11.68
C CYS A 280 6.32 -4.50 10.32
N ARG A 281 7.14 -4.56 9.28
CA ARG A 281 6.73 -4.68 7.87
C ARG A 281 5.69 -3.61 7.50
N HIS A 282 4.43 -4.00 7.35
CA HIS A 282 3.29 -3.13 7.05
C HIS A 282 2.31 -3.00 8.24
N LYS A 283 2.66 -3.56 9.40
CA LYS A 283 1.84 -3.54 10.61
C LYS A 283 2.35 -2.47 11.57
N VAL A 284 1.43 -1.65 12.09
CA VAL A 284 1.75 -0.61 13.09
C VAL A 284 1.92 -1.24 14.47
N ILE A 285 3.06 -0.97 15.12
CA ILE A 285 3.26 -1.31 16.54
C ILE A 285 2.71 -0.19 17.41
N SER A 286 3.13 1.05 17.15
CA SER A 286 2.64 2.23 17.85
C SER A 286 2.80 3.48 16.97
N LEU A 287 1.88 4.43 17.15
CA LEU A 287 1.85 5.70 16.43
C LEU A 287 1.48 6.80 17.42
N VAL A 288 2.29 7.85 17.46
CA VAL A 288 2.00 9.08 18.21
C VAL A 288 2.19 10.28 17.30
N GLY A 289 1.24 11.22 17.34
CA GLY A 289 1.36 12.52 16.70
C GLY A 289 1.41 13.64 17.73
N ALA A 290 2.27 14.64 17.51
CA ALA A 290 2.35 15.83 18.35
C ALA A 290 1.01 16.58 18.38
N GLN A 291 0.64 17.14 19.53
CA GLN A 291 -0.56 17.96 19.70
C GLN A 291 -1.86 17.29 19.21
N LYS A 292 -1.94 15.95 19.30
CA LYS A 292 -3.06 15.13 18.77
C LYS A 292 -3.22 15.19 17.25
N ALA A 293 -2.16 15.52 16.51
CA ALA A 293 -2.14 15.35 15.06
C ALA A 293 -2.46 13.89 14.70
N SER A 294 -3.34 13.70 13.72
CA SER A 294 -3.71 12.37 13.23
C SER A 294 -3.08 12.13 11.86
N LEU A 295 -2.58 10.91 11.67
CA LEU A 295 -2.03 10.48 10.38
C LEU A 295 -3.08 9.66 9.65
N HIS A 296 -3.43 10.07 8.43
CA HIS A 296 -4.41 9.38 7.62
C HIS A 296 -3.90 7.96 7.23
N PRO A 297 -4.76 6.93 7.21
CA PRO A 297 -4.35 5.56 6.86
C PRO A 297 -3.69 5.43 5.48
N ASP A 298 -4.18 6.15 4.47
CA ASP A 298 -3.55 6.18 3.15
C ASP A 298 -2.12 6.73 3.21
N ASP A 299 -1.86 7.77 4.00
CA ASP A 299 -0.51 8.32 4.16
C ASP A 299 0.39 7.30 4.88
N MET A 300 -0.13 6.59 5.90
CA MET A 300 0.59 5.48 6.54
C MET A 300 0.94 4.35 5.55
N LEU A 301 -0.02 3.95 4.71
CA LEU A 301 0.17 2.93 3.68
C LEU A 301 1.28 3.33 2.70
N LEU A 302 1.24 4.56 2.20
CA LEU A 302 2.20 5.07 1.22
C LEU A 302 3.60 5.28 1.83
N LEU A 303 3.69 5.74 3.07
CA LEU A 303 4.94 5.82 3.81
C LEU A 303 5.56 4.44 4.03
N ALA A 304 4.78 3.48 4.52
CA ALA A 304 5.24 2.12 4.74
C ALA A 304 5.73 1.48 3.43
N ASN A 305 5.01 1.71 2.32
CA ASN A 305 5.44 1.25 0.99
C ASN A 305 6.75 1.92 0.55
N PHE A 306 6.88 3.24 0.73
CA PHE A 306 8.10 3.99 0.38
C PHE A 306 9.33 3.46 1.14
N VAL A 307 9.19 3.27 2.46
CA VAL A 307 10.28 2.79 3.31
C VAL A 307 10.65 1.34 3.01
N MET A 308 9.67 0.44 2.93
CA MET A 308 9.91 -0.99 2.70
C MET A 308 10.44 -1.32 1.31
N SER A 309 10.21 -0.44 0.33
CA SER A 309 10.68 -0.63 -1.05
C SER A 309 12.08 -0.07 -1.30
N SER A 310 12.67 0.63 -0.31
CA SER A 310 13.96 1.32 -0.45
C SER A 310 15.03 0.61 0.38
N GLU A 311 15.85 -0.22 -0.27
CA GLU A 311 16.88 -1.03 0.41
C GLU A 311 17.95 -0.18 1.10
N SER A 312 18.22 1.03 0.59
CA SER A 312 19.19 1.96 1.19
C SER A 312 18.85 2.36 2.63
N PHE A 313 17.58 2.28 3.04
CA PHE A 313 17.19 2.59 4.41
C PHE A 313 17.51 1.46 5.40
N ARG A 314 17.74 0.23 4.93
CA ARG A 314 18.10 -0.89 5.81
C ARG A 314 19.57 -0.90 6.21
N THR A 315 20.44 -0.31 5.40
CA THR A 315 21.90 -0.40 5.59
C THR A 315 22.47 0.74 6.45
N SER A 316 21.79 1.89 6.53
CA SER A 316 22.21 3.01 7.36
C SER A 316 21.02 3.83 7.86
N GLU A 317 21.25 4.63 8.89
CA GLU A 317 20.30 5.68 9.29
C GLU A 317 20.02 6.59 8.09
N ALA A 318 18.74 6.83 7.81
CA ALA A 318 18.33 7.64 6.68
C ALA A 318 17.56 8.88 7.14
N PHE A 319 17.76 9.98 6.42
CA PHE A 319 17.04 11.23 6.62
C PHE A 319 16.59 11.75 5.27
N SER A 320 15.31 11.58 4.98
CA SER A 320 14.76 11.74 3.63
C SER A 320 13.58 12.71 3.63
N PRO A 321 13.49 13.65 2.68
CA PRO A 321 12.30 14.46 2.50
C PRO A 321 11.14 13.59 2.01
N VAL A 322 9.99 13.72 2.65
CA VAL A 322 8.75 13.00 2.28
C VAL A 322 7.56 13.96 2.35
N CYS A 323 6.58 13.82 1.47
CA CYS A 323 5.33 14.54 1.57
C CYS A 323 4.22 13.62 2.07
N LEU A 324 3.22 14.17 2.76
CA LEU A 324 2.05 13.44 3.22
C LEU A 324 0.80 13.96 2.49
N PRO A 325 0.29 13.23 1.48
CA PRO A 325 -0.78 13.71 0.60
C PRO A 325 -2.05 14.15 1.33
N ARG A 326 -2.42 13.51 2.44
CA ARG A 326 -3.66 13.80 3.20
C ARG A 326 -3.42 14.73 4.37
N TYR A 327 -2.19 14.82 4.88
CA TYR A 327 -1.83 15.78 5.93
C TYR A 327 -1.49 17.17 5.36
N ASN A 328 -0.49 17.26 4.47
CA ASN A 328 -0.15 18.50 3.77
C ASN A 328 0.59 18.20 2.45
N ALA A 329 -0.16 18.17 1.35
CA ALA A 329 0.38 17.83 0.03
C ALA A 329 1.32 18.88 -0.58
N LEU A 330 1.47 20.07 0.02
CA LEU A 330 2.26 21.18 -0.55
C LEU A 330 3.66 21.31 0.05
N ALA A 331 3.92 20.67 1.19
CA ALA A 331 5.17 20.81 1.93
C ALA A 331 5.84 19.45 2.14
N PHE A 332 7.17 19.47 2.14
CA PHE A 332 7.96 18.34 2.63
C PHE A 332 7.97 18.34 4.16
N LEU A 333 7.86 17.14 4.71
CA LEU A 333 8.38 16.77 6.01
C LEU A 333 9.73 16.08 5.80
N TYR A 334 10.47 15.90 6.88
CA TYR A 334 11.71 15.12 6.89
C TYR A 334 11.50 13.88 7.75
N ALA A 335 11.75 12.71 7.16
CA ALA A 335 11.64 11.41 7.79
C ALA A 335 13.03 10.92 8.20
N TYR A 336 13.25 10.79 9.51
CA TYR A 336 14.34 9.98 10.04
C TYR A 336 13.87 8.53 10.13
N ILE A 337 14.62 7.62 9.49
CA ILE A 337 14.27 6.21 9.37
C ILE A 337 15.42 5.38 9.92
N HIS A 338 15.08 4.42 10.78
CA HIS A 338 16.05 3.47 11.34
C HIS A 338 15.43 2.09 11.48
N PHE A 339 16.11 1.08 10.95
CA PHE A 339 15.74 -0.33 11.11
C PHE A 339 16.45 -0.91 12.33
N PHE A 340 15.70 -1.55 13.23
CA PHE A 340 16.24 -2.30 14.35
C PHE A 340 16.61 -3.73 13.96
N ASP A 341 15.91 -4.28 12.96
CA ASP A 341 16.13 -5.57 12.32
C ASP A 341 15.55 -5.52 10.88
N ASP A 342 15.51 -6.65 10.17
CA ASP A 342 15.04 -6.70 8.77
C ASP A 342 13.58 -6.24 8.56
N ASP A 343 12.75 -6.36 9.61
CA ASP A 343 11.31 -6.15 9.56
C ASP A 343 10.84 -4.96 10.40
N THR A 344 11.53 -4.63 11.48
CA THR A 344 11.14 -3.63 12.49
C THR A 344 11.88 -2.32 12.28
N TYR A 345 11.14 -1.22 12.12
CA TYR A 345 11.73 0.09 11.88
C TYR A 345 10.95 1.22 12.56
N LEU A 346 11.69 2.28 12.85
CA LEU A 346 11.21 3.54 13.39
C LEU A 346 11.18 4.60 12.29
N MET A 347 10.09 5.37 12.23
CA MET A 347 10.01 6.61 11.45
C MET A 347 9.70 7.77 12.41
N LEU A 348 10.55 8.79 12.40
CA LEU A 348 10.32 10.06 13.09
C LEU A 348 10.17 11.16 12.04
N LEU A 349 9.00 11.79 11.97
CA LEU A 349 8.69 12.85 11.03
C LEU A 349 8.77 14.22 11.71
N THR A 350 9.35 15.20 11.02
CA THR A 350 9.48 16.58 11.48
C THR A 350 9.30 17.57 10.33
N THR A 351 9.00 18.83 10.65
CA THR A 351 8.97 19.94 9.68
C THR A 351 10.34 20.61 9.51
N SER A 352 11.32 20.31 10.38
CA SER A 352 12.65 20.94 10.38
C SER A 352 13.67 20.09 9.60
N SER A 353 14.36 20.73 8.66
CA SER A 353 15.39 20.10 7.81
C SER A 353 16.72 19.86 8.52
N ASP A 354 16.92 20.48 9.68
CA ASP A 354 18.15 20.47 10.49
C ASP A 354 18.04 19.60 11.75
N ALA A 355 16.90 18.94 11.96
CA ALA A 355 16.63 18.12 13.14
C ALA A 355 17.33 16.75 13.18
N PHE A 356 18.22 16.42 12.22
CA PHE A 356 18.84 15.09 12.13
C PHE A 356 19.43 14.60 13.46
N TYR A 357 20.26 15.42 14.11
CA TYR A 357 20.92 15.05 15.37
C TYR A 357 19.92 14.88 16.52
N HIS A 358 18.94 15.78 16.62
CA HIS A 358 17.87 15.65 17.61
C HIS A 358 17.07 14.34 17.43
N LEU A 359 16.74 13.97 16.18
CA LEU A 359 16.02 12.72 15.89
C LEU A 359 16.88 11.48 16.16
N LYS A 360 18.19 11.58 15.92
CA LYS A 360 19.13 10.52 16.28
C LYS A 360 19.16 10.29 17.79
N ASP A 361 19.21 11.35 18.59
CA ASP A 361 19.14 11.25 20.06
C ASP A 361 17.79 10.68 20.53
N CYS A 362 16.69 11.08 19.89
CA CYS A 362 15.37 10.49 20.13
C CYS A 362 15.36 8.98 19.84
N ARG A 363 15.93 8.55 18.70
CA ARG A 363 16.04 7.12 18.36
C ARG A 363 16.83 6.36 19.41
N ILE A 364 17.96 6.88 19.89
CA ILE A 364 18.77 6.21 20.93
C ILE A 364 17.96 6.03 22.22
N ARG A 365 17.21 7.07 22.65
CA ARG A 365 16.32 6.97 23.82
C ARG A 365 15.23 5.91 23.63
N ILE A 366 14.59 5.90 22.45
CA ILE A 366 13.58 4.90 22.10
C ILE A 366 14.18 3.49 22.19
N GLU A 367 15.29 3.25 21.50
CA GLU A 367 15.97 1.96 21.44
C GLU A 367 16.30 1.43 22.84
N MET A 368 16.85 2.27 23.71
CA MET A 368 17.15 1.91 25.10
C MET A 368 15.91 1.45 25.87
N VAL A 369 14.77 2.13 25.71
CA VAL A 369 13.53 1.75 26.41
C VAL A 369 12.92 0.48 25.79
N LEU A 370 12.91 0.36 24.46
CA LEU A 370 12.39 -0.83 23.78
C LEU A 370 13.17 -2.10 24.17
N LEU A 371 14.49 -1.99 24.33
CA LEU A 371 15.34 -3.10 24.82
C LEU A 371 15.03 -3.42 26.29
N LYS A 372 14.99 -2.42 27.16
CA LYS A 372 14.71 -2.63 28.61
C LYS A 372 13.32 -3.19 28.88
N SER A 373 12.32 -2.80 28.08
CA SER A 373 10.93 -3.25 28.19
C SER A 373 10.63 -4.52 27.37
N ASN A 374 11.64 -5.12 26.75
CA ASN A 374 11.52 -6.34 25.94
C ASN A 374 10.58 -6.23 24.73
N VAL A 375 10.25 -5.01 24.27
CA VAL A 375 9.26 -4.80 23.19
C VAL A 375 9.72 -5.43 21.89
N LEU A 376 11.00 -5.29 21.50
CA LEU A 376 11.51 -5.84 20.24
C LEU A 376 11.42 -7.38 20.21
N ASN A 377 11.66 -8.04 21.34
CA ASN A 377 11.52 -9.50 21.43
C ASN A 377 10.06 -9.94 21.34
N GLU A 378 9.11 -9.20 21.93
CA GLU A 378 7.67 -9.50 21.77
C GLU A 378 7.19 -9.25 20.33
N VAL A 379 7.75 -8.25 19.64
CA VAL A 379 7.49 -8.00 18.21
C VAL A 379 7.92 -9.21 17.38
N GLN A 380 9.13 -9.71 17.60
CA GLN A 380 9.65 -10.90 16.91
C GLN A 380 8.81 -12.15 17.20
N ARG A 381 8.39 -12.37 18.46
CA ARG A 381 7.48 -13.46 18.80
C ARG A 381 6.13 -13.34 18.08
N SER A 382 5.51 -12.16 18.11
CA SER A 382 4.25 -11.93 17.39
C SER A 382 4.39 -12.12 15.87
N LEU A 383 5.56 -11.83 15.30
CA LEU A 383 5.86 -12.08 13.90
C LEU A 383 5.86 -13.58 13.57
N LEU A 384 6.43 -14.40 14.45
CA LEU A 384 6.51 -15.86 14.32
C LEU A 384 5.16 -16.53 14.60
N ASP A 385 4.44 -16.08 15.62
CA ASP A 385 3.11 -16.59 15.99
C ASP A 385 2.06 -16.27 14.92
N GLY A 386 2.28 -15.20 14.13
CA GLY A 386 1.38 -14.78 13.07
C GLY A 386 0.16 -14.00 13.56
N GLY A 387 -0.84 -13.88 12.69
CA GLY A 387 -2.12 -13.27 13.02
C GLY A 387 -3.10 -14.22 13.70
N MET A 388 -4.37 -13.82 13.72
CA MET A 388 -5.43 -14.63 14.32
C MET A 388 -5.88 -15.73 13.37
N HIS A 389 -5.79 -16.99 13.78
CA HIS A 389 -6.38 -18.10 13.04
C HIS A 389 -7.87 -18.24 13.36
N VAL A 390 -8.66 -18.61 12.36
CA VAL A 390 -10.11 -18.74 12.51
C VAL A 390 -10.47 -19.95 13.38
N GLU A 391 -9.59 -20.95 13.40
CA GLU A 391 -9.67 -22.17 14.18
C GLU A 391 -9.53 -21.89 15.69
N ASP A 392 -8.83 -20.83 16.07
CA ASP A 392 -8.61 -20.43 17.46
C ASP A 392 -9.81 -19.68 18.06
N LEU A 393 -10.82 -19.35 17.24
CA LEU A 393 -12.03 -18.72 17.74
C LEU A 393 -12.79 -19.71 18.63
N PRO A 394 -13.23 -19.29 19.83
CA PRO A 394 -13.84 -20.19 20.78
C PRO A 394 -15.11 -20.85 20.20
N PRO A 395 -15.33 -22.15 20.49
CA PRO A 395 -16.43 -22.90 19.91
C PRO A 395 -17.80 -22.36 20.35
N LEU A 396 -18.77 -22.43 19.43
CA LEU A 396 -20.17 -22.10 19.75
C LEU A 396 -20.68 -22.97 20.90
N PRO A 397 -21.35 -22.39 21.92
CA PRO A 397 -22.14 -23.19 22.82
C PRO A 397 -23.20 -23.92 22.00
N ARG A 398 -23.20 -25.26 22.07
CA ARG A 398 -24.23 -26.07 21.42
C ARG A 398 -25.57 -25.58 21.94
N SER A 399 -26.42 -25.03 21.06
CA SER A 399 -27.84 -24.85 21.37
C SER A 399 -28.33 -26.18 21.92
N GLY A 400 -28.84 -26.15 23.16
CA GLY A 400 -29.26 -27.35 23.87
C GLY A 400 -30.14 -28.21 22.98
N SER A 401 -29.73 -29.47 22.82
CA SER A 401 -30.67 -30.53 22.53
C SER A 401 -31.77 -30.44 23.59
N SER A 402 -33.01 -30.19 23.14
CA SER A 402 -34.19 -30.21 23.99
C SER A 402 -34.19 -31.50 24.84
N PRO A 403 -34.36 -31.44 26.17
CA PRO A 403 -34.65 -32.63 26.92
C PRO A 403 -36.10 -33.03 26.61
N HIS A 404 -36.31 -34.34 26.47
CA HIS A 404 -37.59 -35.03 26.63
C HIS A 404 -38.63 -34.99 25.47
N LEU A 405 -38.65 -36.05 24.67
CA LEU A 405 -39.79 -36.96 24.70
C LEU A 405 -39.33 -38.39 24.38
N SER A 406 -39.51 -39.25 25.37
CA SER A 406 -39.34 -40.70 25.33
C SER A 406 -40.15 -41.37 24.23
N GLN A 407 -39.52 -42.16 23.36
CA GLN A 407 -40.10 -43.42 22.89
C GLN A 407 -39.02 -44.37 22.33
N HIS A 408 -38.90 -45.49 23.05
CA HIS A 408 -38.45 -46.82 22.65
C HIS A 408 -37.10 -47.02 21.91
N ARG A 409 -36.24 -47.69 22.67
CA ARG A 409 -34.96 -48.32 22.32
C ARG A 409 -35.20 -49.56 21.43
N LEU A 410 -34.52 -49.63 20.29
CA LEU A 410 -34.13 -50.86 19.59
C LEU A 410 -32.63 -50.73 19.26
N PRO A 411 -31.78 -51.72 19.58
CA PRO A 411 -30.35 -51.66 19.32
C PRO A 411 -30.07 -52.10 17.88
N SER A 412 -29.49 -51.22 17.07
CA SER A 412 -28.83 -51.62 15.83
C SER A 412 -27.41 -51.06 15.85
N ASP A 413 -26.46 -51.98 15.96
CA ASP A 413 -25.03 -51.77 15.80
C ASP A 413 -24.72 -51.02 14.50
N SER A 414 -23.94 -49.94 14.59
CA SER A 414 -22.96 -49.57 13.56
C SER A 414 -21.96 -48.54 14.12
N PRO A 415 -20.68 -48.64 13.74
CA PRO A 415 -19.56 -48.06 14.47
C PRO A 415 -19.35 -46.57 14.16
N GLU A 416 -18.83 -45.87 15.17
CA GLU A 416 -17.90 -44.74 15.11
C GLU A 416 -17.94 -43.89 13.83
N ARG A 417 -18.72 -42.80 13.87
CA ARG A 417 -18.51 -41.68 12.95
C ARG A 417 -17.15 -41.05 13.26
N GLU A 418 -16.20 -41.26 12.36
CA GLU A 418 -14.93 -40.55 12.25
C GLU A 418 -15.13 -39.04 12.45
N PRO A 419 -14.17 -38.32 13.06
CA PRO A 419 -14.20 -36.87 13.08
C PRO A 419 -13.96 -36.40 11.65
N THR A 420 -15.02 -36.13 10.90
CA THR A 420 -14.93 -35.41 9.64
C THR A 420 -14.16 -34.13 9.93
N CYS A 421 -12.93 -34.05 9.43
CA CYS A 421 -12.09 -32.88 9.44
C CYS A 421 -12.94 -31.70 8.94
N ARG A 422 -13.43 -30.86 9.86
CA ARG A 422 -14.20 -29.67 9.49
C ARG A 422 -13.19 -28.74 8.83
N ILE A 423 -13.24 -28.66 7.51
CA ILE A 423 -12.40 -27.75 6.73
C ILE A 423 -12.90 -26.33 7.01
N GLY A 424 -12.13 -25.57 7.79
CA GLY A 424 -12.47 -24.21 8.21
C GLY A 424 -12.80 -24.09 9.70
N GLY A 425 -12.83 -22.85 10.17
CA GLY A 425 -13.13 -22.50 11.56
C GLY A 425 -14.60 -22.70 11.94
N VAL A 426 -14.97 -22.14 13.10
CA VAL A 426 -16.29 -22.31 13.70
C VAL A 426 -17.41 -22.01 12.69
N ALA A 427 -18.30 -22.99 12.50
CA ALA A 427 -19.44 -22.94 11.58
C ALA A 427 -19.10 -22.66 10.10
N GLY A 428 -17.92 -23.09 9.66
CA GLY A 428 -17.50 -22.98 8.27
C GLY A 428 -16.91 -21.61 7.91
N LEU A 429 -16.55 -20.78 8.91
CA LEU A 429 -15.83 -19.53 8.65
C LEU A 429 -14.42 -19.84 8.12
N TRP A 430 -14.06 -19.27 6.99
CA TRP A 430 -12.75 -19.46 6.36
C TRP A 430 -11.84 -18.25 6.49
N HIS A 431 -12.41 -17.04 6.53
CA HIS A 431 -11.65 -15.80 6.68
C HIS A 431 -12.56 -14.66 7.10
N PHE A 432 -12.03 -13.69 7.85
CA PHE A 432 -12.72 -12.42 8.09
C PHE A 432 -11.79 -11.21 8.09
N ILE A 433 -12.37 -10.03 7.87
CA ILE A 433 -11.76 -8.72 8.11
C ILE A 433 -12.72 -7.91 8.96
N TYR A 434 -12.22 -7.41 10.08
CA TYR A 434 -12.92 -6.45 10.92
C TYR A 434 -12.22 -5.10 10.82
N ARG A 435 -12.95 -4.05 10.46
CA ARG A 435 -12.48 -2.66 10.45
C ARG A 435 -13.19 -1.87 11.55
N SER A 436 -12.44 -1.22 12.42
CA SER A 436 -12.95 -0.20 13.33
C SER A 436 -12.93 1.15 12.63
N ILE A 437 -14.10 1.78 12.49
CA ILE A 437 -14.22 3.11 11.88
C ILE A 437 -13.56 4.17 12.76
N TYR A 438 -13.79 4.10 14.08
CA TYR A 438 -13.25 5.08 15.03
C TYR A 438 -11.71 5.13 15.07
N LEU A 439 -11.05 3.98 14.91
CA LEU A 439 -9.59 3.89 14.98
C LEU A 439 -8.89 3.96 13.62
N ASP A 440 -9.66 3.90 12.53
CA ASP A 440 -9.15 3.64 11.19
C ASP A 440 -8.20 2.41 11.12
N GLN A 441 -8.53 1.40 11.92
CA GLN A 441 -7.75 0.17 12.05
C GLN A 441 -8.53 -1.02 11.54
N TYR A 442 -7.84 -2.00 10.96
CA TYR A 442 -8.43 -3.29 10.64
C TYR A 442 -7.59 -4.48 11.12
N ILE A 443 -8.29 -5.57 11.39
CA ILE A 443 -7.71 -6.88 11.66
C ILE A 443 -8.23 -7.85 10.61
N SER A 444 -7.34 -8.67 10.08
CA SER A 444 -7.65 -9.78 9.19
C SER A 444 -7.25 -11.07 9.89
N SER A 445 -8.07 -12.12 9.74
CA SER A 445 -7.61 -13.47 10.09
C SER A 445 -6.49 -13.91 9.16
N GLU A 446 -5.66 -14.84 9.62
CA GLU A 446 -4.73 -15.56 8.75
C GLU A 446 -5.50 -16.48 7.80
N PHE A 447 -4.84 -16.82 6.69
CA PHE A 447 -5.41 -17.72 5.70
C PHE A 447 -5.18 -19.18 6.09
N SER A 448 -6.26 -19.93 6.22
CA SER A 448 -6.22 -21.38 6.40
C SER A 448 -6.84 -22.12 5.19
N SER A 449 -6.76 -23.46 5.20
CA SER A 449 -7.42 -24.28 4.18
C SER A 449 -8.93 -24.00 4.18
N PRO A 450 -9.58 -23.74 3.02
CA PRO A 450 -9.09 -23.99 1.67
C PRO A 450 -8.55 -22.75 0.92
N ILE A 451 -8.29 -21.62 1.59
CA ILE A 451 -7.88 -20.33 0.97
C ILE A 451 -6.37 -20.05 1.20
N ASN A 452 -5.54 -21.08 1.26
CA ASN A 452 -4.12 -20.95 1.57
C ASN A 452 -3.22 -20.63 0.35
N THR A 453 -3.76 -20.65 -0.88
CA THR A 453 -2.96 -20.29 -2.08
C THR A 453 -3.10 -18.82 -2.48
N PRO A 454 -2.06 -18.16 -3.02
CA PRO A 454 -2.13 -16.76 -3.45
C PRO A 454 -3.24 -16.49 -4.48
N LYS A 455 -3.56 -17.47 -5.34
CA LYS A 455 -4.64 -17.35 -6.33
C LYS A 455 -6.01 -17.28 -5.66
N GLN A 456 -6.25 -18.10 -4.63
CA GLN A 456 -7.49 -18.11 -3.86
C GLN A 456 -7.61 -16.84 -3.00
N GLN A 457 -6.54 -16.43 -2.33
CA GLN A 457 -6.48 -15.19 -1.53
C GLN A 457 -6.81 -13.96 -2.38
N LYS A 458 -6.17 -13.84 -3.55
CA LYS A 458 -6.44 -12.77 -4.51
C LYS A 458 -7.88 -12.78 -5.01
N ARG A 459 -8.47 -13.96 -5.21
CA ARG A 459 -9.89 -14.10 -5.58
C ARG A 459 -10.81 -13.65 -4.46
N LEU A 460 -10.52 -14.03 -3.21
CA LEU A 460 -11.29 -13.60 -2.05
C LEU A 460 -11.24 -12.08 -1.88
N TYR A 461 -10.06 -11.47 -1.93
CA TYR A 461 -9.94 -10.02 -1.81
C TYR A 461 -10.65 -9.26 -2.93
N ARG A 462 -10.67 -9.78 -4.16
CA ARG A 462 -11.51 -9.22 -5.22
C ARG A 462 -13.00 -9.30 -4.90
N ALA A 463 -13.44 -10.39 -4.26
CA ALA A 463 -14.82 -10.53 -3.82
C ALA A 463 -15.17 -9.54 -2.70
N TYR A 464 -14.25 -9.32 -1.74
CA TYR A 464 -14.39 -8.27 -0.74
C TYR A 464 -14.39 -6.87 -1.33
N GLN A 465 -13.55 -6.57 -2.33
CA GLN A 465 -13.59 -5.29 -3.06
C GLN A 465 -14.95 -5.07 -3.75
N LYS A 466 -15.52 -6.12 -4.38
CA LYS A 466 -16.86 -6.08 -4.98
C LYS A 466 -17.96 -5.82 -3.94
N LEU A 467 -17.83 -6.37 -2.73
CA LEU A 467 -18.74 -6.09 -1.61
C LEU A 467 -18.56 -4.68 -1.08
N PHE A 468 -17.31 -4.26 -0.82
CA PHE A 468 -16.97 -2.92 -0.35
C PHE A 468 -17.59 -1.86 -1.25
N ALA A 469 -17.38 -1.96 -2.57
CA ALA A 469 -17.94 -1.02 -3.54
C ALA A 469 -19.48 -1.01 -3.54
N SER A 470 -20.11 -2.18 -3.41
CA SER A 470 -21.57 -2.29 -3.36
C SER A 470 -22.16 -1.71 -2.07
N MET A 471 -21.45 -1.83 -0.95
CA MET A 471 -21.93 -1.42 0.37
C MET A 471 -21.69 0.07 0.62
N HIS A 472 -20.72 0.68 -0.05
CA HIS A 472 -20.38 2.10 0.08
C HIS A 472 -20.99 2.99 -1.01
N ASP A 473 -21.88 2.45 -1.84
CA ASP A 473 -22.60 3.25 -2.82
C ASP A 473 -23.51 4.29 -2.12
N LYS A 474 -23.55 5.50 -2.66
CA LYS A 474 -24.01 6.74 -2.00
C LYS A 474 -25.51 6.79 -1.67
N GLY A 475 -26.28 5.78 -2.08
CA GLY A 475 -27.74 5.72 -1.93
C GLY A 475 -28.26 4.87 -0.78
N ILE A 476 -27.40 4.26 0.04
CA ILE A 476 -27.84 3.25 1.03
C ILE A 476 -27.51 3.75 2.45
N GLY A 477 -28.45 3.60 3.40
CA GLY A 477 -28.39 4.15 4.78
C GLY A 477 -27.26 3.63 5.69
N PRO A 478 -27.17 4.07 6.96
CA PRO A 478 -25.97 3.89 7.81
C PRO A 478 -25.70 2.45 8.26
N HIS A 479 -26.72 1.58 8.30
CA HIS A 479 -26.58 0.17 8.63
C HIS A 479 -26.92 -0.67 7.41
N LYS A 480 -26.01 -1.55 7.01
CA LYS A 480 -26.19 -2.41 5.86
C LYS A 480 -25.67 -3.79 6.17
N THR A 481 -26.44 -4.81 5.84
CA THR A 481 -25.96 -6.19 5.80
C THR A 481 -26.23 -6.75 4.42
N GLN A 482 -25.21 -7.33 3.80
CA GLN A 482 -25.32 -7.97 2.51
C GLN A 482 -24.78 -9.40 2.60
N PHE A 483 -25.54 -10.30 1.99
CA PHE A 483 -25.19 -11.70 1.83
C PHE A 483 -25.03 -11.98 0.34
N ARG A 484 -23.95 -12.67 -0.04
CA ARG A 484 -23.74 -13.17 -1.41
C ARG A 484 -23.27 -14.60 -1.35
N ARG A 485 -23.86 -15.47 -2.17
CA ARG A 485 -23.42 -16.85 -2.34
C ARG A 485 -23.00 -17.04 -3.77
N ASP A 486 -21.80 -17.57 -3.96
CA ASP A 486 -21.34 -18.11 -5.24
C ASP A 486 -20.82 -19.54 -5.04
N GLU A 487 -20.33 -20.17 -6.11
CA GLU A 487 -19.80 -21.53 -6.07
C GLU A 487 -18.55 -21.68 -5.18
N ASN A 488 -17.87 -20.57 -4.87
CA ASN A 488 -16.61 -20.55 -4.15
C ASN A 488 -16.78 -20.15 -2.69
N TYR A 489 -17.69 -19.21 -2.38
CA TYR A 489 -17.86 -18.66 -1.04
C TYR A 489 -19.31 -18.30 -0.75
N VAL A 490 -19.68 -18.41 0.52
CA VAL A 490 -20.72 -17.58 1.11
C VAL A 490 -20.06 -16.36 1.73
N LEU A 491 -20.37 -15.17 1.23
CA LEU A 491 -19.83 -13.91 1.71
C LEU A 491 -20.87 -13.13 2.50
N LEU A 492 -20.40 -12.53 3.57
CA LEU A 492 -21.14 -11.65 4.44
C LEU A 492 -20.40 -10.32 4.55
N CYS A 493 -21.13 -9.22 4.42
CA CYS A 493 -20.64 -7.90 4.77
C CYS A 493 -21.65 -7.23 5.71
N TRP A 494 -21.17 -6.69 6.83
CA TRP A 494 -21.96 -5.88 7.74
C TRP A 494 -21.25 -4.56 7.99
N VAL A 495 -21.90 -3.45 7.61
CA VAL A 495 -21.43 -2.09 7.83
C VAL A 495 -22.32 -1.42 8.88
N THR A 496 -21.68 -0.78 9.84
CA THR A 496 -22.28 0.06 10.88
C THR A 496 -21.46 1.37 11.00
N PRO A 497 -21.95 2.38 11.73
CA PRO A 497 -21.16 3.59 12.02
C PRO A 497 -19.85 3.31 12.78
N ASP A 498 -19.81 2.24 13.58
CA ASP A 498 -18.67 1.95 14.47
C ASP A 498 -17.65 0.99 13.85
N PHE A 499 -18.14 0.05 13.03
CA PHE A 499 -17.31 -1.00 12.43
C PHE A 499 -17.86 -1.53 11.11
N GLU A 500 -16.97 -2.19 10.37
CA GLU A 500 -17.31 -3.03 9.22
C GLU A 500 -16.75 -4.45 9.41
N LEU A 501 -17.53 -5.45 9.04
CA LEU A 501 -17.12 -6.85 9.03
C LEU A 501 -17.31 -7.43 7.63
N TYR A 502 -16.27 -8.07 7.11
CA TYR A 502 -16.28 -8.87 5.89
C TYR A 502 -15.92 -10.29 6.28
N ALA A 503 -16.73 -11.28 5.90
CA ALA A 503 -16.48 -12.67 6.25
C ALA A 503 -16.80 -13.59 5.07
N ALA A 504 -15.98 -14.63 4.93
CA ALA A 504 -16.15 -15.68 3.94
C ALA A 504 -16.31 -17.03 4.63
N PHE A 505 -17.33 -17.76 4.20
CA PHE A 505 -17.72 -19.04 4.73
C PHE A 505 -17.73 -20.10 3.63
N ASP A 506 -17.74 -21.35 4.06
CA ASP A 506 -18.05 -22.51 3.24
C ASP A 506 -19.34 -22.27 2.42
N PRO A 507 -19.30 -22.49 1.09
CA PRO A 507 -20.47 -22.46 0.23
C PRO A 507 -21.67 -23.24 0.77
N LEU A 508 -21.46 -24.31 1.54
CA LEU A 508 -22.49 -25.19 2.10
C LEU A 508 -22.99 -24.75 3.48
N ALA A 509 -22.54 -23.60 4.02
CA ALA A 509 -22.98 -23.14 5.33
C ALA A 509 -24.43 -22.62 5.32
N ASP A 510 -25.32 -23.30 6.07
CA ASP A 510 -26.77 -23.04 6.05
C ASP A 510 -27.29 -22.05 7.13
N LYS A 511 -26.46 -21.56 8.05
CA LYS A 511 -26.91 -20.78 9.23
C LYS A 511 -26.10 -19.51 9.53
N VAL A 512 -25.95 -18.61 8.57
CA VAL A 512 -25.09 -17.41 8.72
C VAL A 512 -25.62 -16.35 9.70
N LEU A 513 -26.93 -16.24 9.92
CA LEU A 513 -27.51 -15.17 10.74
C LEU A 513 -27.24 -15.32 12.26
N PHE A 514 -27.27 -16.54 12.80
CA PHE A 514 -26.96 -16.80 14.22
C PHE A 514 -25.45 -16.68 14.51
N LEU A 515 -24.61 -16.84 13.48
CA LEU A 515 -23.16 -16.76 13.58
C LEU A 515 -22.66 -15.32 13.69
N LEU A 516 -23.37 -14.37 13.07
CA LEU A 516 -23.04 -12.95 13.05
C LEU A 516 -22.87 -12.33 14.44
N ALA A 517 -23.88 -12.46 15.31
CA ALA A 517 -23.85 -11.86 16.65
C ALA A 517 -22.74 -12.48 17.52
N PHE A 518 -22.47 -13.77 17.36
CA PHE A 518 -21.45 -14.47 18.12
C PHE A 518 -20.04 -14.22 17.60
N ILE A 519 -19.81 -14.26 16.29
CA ILE A 519 -18.53 -13.90 15.67
C ILE A 519 -18.15 -12.47 16.03
N ILE A 520 -19.11 -11.54 16.01
CA ILE A 520 -18.86 -10.15 16.42
C ILE A 520 -18.60 -10.06 17.92
N SER A 521 -19.36 -10.76 18.76
CA SER A 521 -19.07 -10.82 20.19
C SER A 521 -17.67 -11.37 20.46
N GLN A 522 -17.23 -12.41 19.74
CA GLN A 522 -15.91 -13.01 19.95
C GLN A 522 -14.78 -12.15 19.38
N ILE A 523 -14.96 -11.57 18.19
CA ILE A 523 -14.02 -10.60 17.63
C ILE A 523 -13.93 -9.38 18.56
N LEU A 524 -15.05 -8.85 19.07
CA LEU A 524 -15.06 -7.76 20.04
C LEU A 524 -14.42 -8.15 21.37
N ILE A 525 -14.62 -9.38 21.88
CA ILE A 525 -13.95 -9.87 23.10
C ILE A 525 -12.45 -9.97 22.87
N ILE A 526 -12.00 -10.54 21.75
CA ILE A 526 -10.56 -10.65 21.43
C ILE A 526 -9.95 -9.26 21.21
N LEU A 527 -10.67 -8.37 20.52
CA LEU A 527 -10.29 -6.98 20.34
C LEU A 527 -10.30 -6.21 21.66
N SER A 528 -11.19 -6.53 22.60
CA SER A 528 -11.26 -5.90 23.93
C SER A 528 -10.22 -6.47 24.89
N CYS A 529 -9.84 -7.74 24.77
CA CYS A 529 -8.71 -8.33 25.50
C CYS A 529 -7.35 -7.85 24.96
N LYS A 530 -7.30 -7.39 23.70
CA LYS A 530 -6.15 -6.67 23.11
C LYS A 530 -6.29 -5.13 23.10
N LYS A 531 -7.40 -4.62 23.62
CA LYS A 531 -7.67 -3.21 24.00
C LYS A 531 -7.96 -3.16 25.50
N THR A 532 -6.96 -3.49 26.28
CA THR A 532 -6.38 -2.37 26.98
C THR A 532 -5.18 -2.03 26.14
#